data_AF-A0A223M9J3-F1
#
_entry.id   AF-A0A223M9J3-F1
#
_cell.length_a   1.000
_cell.length_b   1.000
_cell.length_c   1.000
_cell.angle_alpha   90.00
_cell.angle_beta   90.00
_cell.angle_gamma   90.00
#
_symmetry.space_group_name_H-M   'P 1'
#
loop_
_entity.id
_entity.type
_entity.pdbx_description
1 polymer ?
#
loop_
_entity_poly.entity_id
_entity_poly.type
_entity_poly.pdbx_seq_one_letter_code
_entity_poly.pdbx_strand_id
1 'polypeptide(L)'
;MNKEKIKAKIELDIIKLTAKARISKGIFLFCSIALILMSAFNGILSAYAITKNPNPTAIKLFVAIAFINAIITFVTSLSSFFVFENVYKKASQKLEFYETKRKELDEKEINLEQLARELMDIKIEN
;
A
#
# COMPACT_ATOMS: atom_id res chain seq x y z
N MET A 1 12.17 27.92 18.68
CA MET A 1 12.53 27.18 17.45
C MET A 1 12.42 28.15 16.27
N ASN A 2 13.46 28.33 15.44
CA ASN A 2 13.47 29.36 14.40
C ASN A 2 12.54 28.97 13.22
N LYS A 3 11.77 29.92 12.67
CA LYS A 3 10.74 29.70 11.63
C LYS A 3 11.29 28.93 10.41
N GLU A 4 12.52 29.24 10.02
CA GLU A 4 13.20 28.55 8.91
C GLU A 4 13.53 27.08 9.20
N LYS A 5 13.88 26.73 10.44
CA LYS A 5 14.14 25.33 10.83
C LYS A 5 12.88 24.48 10.77
N ILE A 6 11.71 25.07 11.06
CA ILE A 6 10.42 24.38 10.97
C ILE A 6 10.05 24.16 9.50
N LYS A 7 10.21 25.19 8.67
CA LYS A 7 9.93 25.10 7.23
C LYS A 7 10.79 24.02 6.55
N ALA A 8 12.10 24.01 6.83
CA ALA A 8 13.01 22.99 6.31
C ALA A 8 12.66 21.57 6.78
N LYS A 9 12.18 21.41 8.03
CA LYS A 9 11.75 20.11 8.56
C LYS A 9 10.49 19.60 7.85
N ILE A 10 9.52 20.48 7.63
CA ILE A 10 8.29 20.16 6.89
C ILE A 10 8.61 19.76 5.44
N GLU A 11 9.48 20.50 4.76
CA GLU A 11 9.90 20.15 3.39
C GLU A 11 10.60 18.79 3.33
N LEU A 12 11.50 18.51 4.28
CA LEU A 12 12.14 17.19 4.37
C LEU A 12 11.14 16.06 4.63
N ASP A 13 10.15 16.29 5.49
CA ASP A 13 9.12 15.28 5.78
C ASP A 13 8.21 15.05 4.57
N ILE A 14 7.82 16.10 3.83
CA ILE A 14 7.07 15.99 2.56
C ILE A 14 7.86 15.19 1.53
N ILE A 15 9.15 15.49 1.32
CA ILE A 15 9.99 14.76 0.36
C ILE A 15 10.10 13.29 0.75
N LYS A 16 10.35 12.99 2.04
CA LYS A 16 10.44 11.61 2.54
C LYS A 16 9.14 10.85 2.39
N LEU A 17 8.00 11.46 2.75
CA LEU A 17 6.67 10.87 2.60
C LEU A 17 6.35 10.60 1.13
N THR A 18 6.65 11.53 0.24
CA THR A 18 6.42 11.40 -1.20
C THR A 18 7.28 10.28 -1.82
N ALA A 19 8.57 10.23 -1.46
CA ALA A 19 9.47 9.17 -1.91
C ALA A 19 9.01 7.80 -1.40
N LYS A 20 8.63 7.69 -0.12
CA LYS A 20 8.10 6.45 0.48
C LYS A 20 6.80 6.00 -0.20
N ALA A 21 5.88 6.93 -0.49
CA ALA A 21 4.65 6.64 -1.21
C ALA A 21 4.91 6.10 -2.63
N ARG A 22 5.86 6.70 -3.36
CA ARG A 22 6.25 6.24 -4.71
C ARG A 22 6.87 4.85 -4.69
N ILE A 23 7.79 4.59 -3.76
CA ILE A 23 8.43 3.27 -3.60
C ILE A 23 7.40 2.21 -3.20
N SER A 24 6.54 2.52 -2.23
CA SER A 24 5.48 1.61 -1.78
C SER A 24 4.51 1.26 -2.91
N LYS A 25 4.11 2.24 -3.74
CA LYS A 25 3.29 2.00 -4.94
C LYS A 25 4.01 1.10 -5.95
N GLY A 26 5.30 1.30 -6.16
CA GLY A 26 6.12 0.46 -7.05
C GLY A 26 6.22 -0.99 -6.57
N ILE A 27 6.51 -1.20 -5.28
CA ILE A 27 6.55 -2.54 -4.67
C ILE A 27 5.19 -3.21 -4.75
N PHE A 28 4.11 -2.49 -4.41
CA PHE A 28 2.75 -3.01 -4.49
C PHE A 28 2.39 -3.46 -5.90
N LEU A 29 2.70 -2.65 -6.91
CA LEU A 29 2.47 -3.00 -8.32
C LEU A 29 3.27 -4.24 -8.73
N PHE A 30 4.55 -4.29 -8.37
CA PHE A 30 5.41 -5.44 -8.68
C PHE A 30 4.89 -6.73 -8.04
N CYS A 31 4.57 -6.70 -6.74
CA CYS A 31 4.00 -7.85 -6.03
C CYS A 31 2.66 -8.29 -6.63
N SER A 32 1.81 -7.34 -7.02
CA SER A 32 0.52 -7.65 -7.65
C SER A 32 0.70 -8.37 -8.99
N ILE A 33 1.62 -7.89 -9.83
CA ILE A 33 1.95 -8.55 -11.11
C ILE A 33 2.54 -9.95 -10.87
N ALA A 34 3.45 -10.08 -9.91
CA ALA A 34 4.06 -11.37 -9.57
C ALA A 34 3.01 -12.39 -9.08
N LEU A 35 2.04 -11.96 -8.26
CA LEU A 35 0.93 -12.80 -7.79
C LEU A 35 0.02 -13.25 -8.94
N ILE A 36 -0.30 -12.35 -9.87
CA ILE A 36 -1.08 -12.69 -11.08
C ILE A 36 -0.33 -13.75 -11.90
N LEU A 37 0.96 -13.56 -12.13
CA LEU A 37 1.79 -14.52 -12.87
C LEU A 37 1.84 -15.87 -12.17
N MET A 38 2.08 -15.91 -10.85
CA MET A 38 2.06 -17.16 -10.06
C MET A 38 0.71 -17.87 -10.16
N SER A 39 -0.40 -17.14 -10.03
CA SER A 39 -1.74 -17.71 -10.16
C SER A 39 -1.97 -18.29 -11.55
N ALA A 40 -1.53 -17.60 -12.61
CA ALA A 40 -1.63 -18.07 -13.98
C ALA A 40 -0.81 -19.35 -14.20
N PHE A 41 0.43 -19.40 -13.72
CA PHE A 41 1.27 -20.60 -13.79
C PHE A 41 0.65 -21.79 -13.04
N ASN A 42 0.12 -21.56 -11.84
CA ASN A 42 -0.57 -22.60 -11.07
C ASN A 42 -1.80 -23.13 -11.82
N GLY A 43 -2.55 -22.26 -12.49
CA GLY A 43 -3.68 -22.65 -13.35
C GLY A 43 -3.22 -23.54 -14.51
N ILE A 44 -2.16 -23.15 -15.21
CA ILE A 44 -1.59 -23.91 -16.34
C ILE A 44 -1.08 -25.28 -15.87
N LEU A 45 -0.33 -25.33 -14.76
CA LEU A 45 0.18 -26.58 -14.19
C LEU A 45 -0.95 -27.51 -13.78
N SER A 46 -2.01 -26.97 -13.19
CA SER A 46 -3.20 -27.75 -12.82
C SER A 46 -3.90 -28.31 -14.06
N ALA A 47 -4.09 -27.50 -15.11
CA ALA A 47 -4.67 -27.93 -16.38
C ALA A 47 -3.82 -29.01 -17.07
N TYR A 48 -2.49 -28.86 -17.06
CA TYR A 48 -1.57 -29.86 -17.60
C TYR A 48 -1.67 -31.19 -16.82
N ALA A 49 -1.68 -31.12 -15.49
CA ALA A 49 -1.84 -32.29 -14.63
C ALA A 49 -3.19 -33.00 -14.87
N ILE A 50 -4.26 -32.25 -15.11
CA ILE A 50 -5.57 -32.82 -15.46
C ILE A 50 -5.53 -33.52 -16.82
N THR A 51 -4.88 -32.91 -17.82
CA THR A 51 -4.90 -33.40 -19.21
C THR A 51 -4.04 -34.64 -19.42
N LYS A 52 -2.91 -34.75 -18.69
CA LYS A 52 -1.93 -35.82 -18.86
C LYS A 52 -2.08 -36.98 -17.87
N ASN A 53 -2.95 -36.87 -16.86
CA ASN A 53 -3.05 -37.89 -15.82
C ASN A 53 -4.09 -38.96 -16.20
N PRO A 54 -3.71 -40.24 -16.32
CA PRO A 54 -4.64 -41.31 -16.69
C PRO A 54 -5.62 -41.68 -15.56
N ASN A 55 -5.38 -41.23 -14.32
CA ASN A 55 -6.23 -41.56 -13.18
C ASN A 55 -7.35 -40.51 -12.98
N PRO A 56 -8.64 -40.87 -13.20
CA PRO A 56 -9.76 -39.93 -13.09
C PRO A 56 -10.00 -39.42 -11.65
N THR A 57 -9.59 -40.17 -10.63
CA THR A 57 -9.68 -39.74 -9.23
C THR A 57 -8.70 -38.62 -8.94
N ALA A 58 -7.47 -38.74 -9.45
CA ALA A 58 -6.44 -37.71 -9.30
C ALA A 58 -6.84 -36.42 -10.04
N ILE A 59 -7.42 -36.53 -11.24
CA ILE A 59 -7.96 -35.39 -11.99
C ILE A 59 -8.97 -34.59 -11.15
N LYS A 60 -9.97 -35.27 -10.58
CA LYS A 60 -11.00 -34.61 -9.76
C LYS A 60 -10.39 -33.86 -8.58
N LEU A 61 -9.36 -34.43 -7.96
CA LEU A 61 -8.65 -33.82 -6.85
C LEU A 61 -7.87 -32.57 -7.27
N PHE A 62 -7.18 -32.61 -8.42
CA PHE A 62 -6.49 -31.44 -8.97
C PHE A 62 -7.46 -30.32 -9.38
N VAL A 63 -8.62 -30.66 -9.94
CA VAL A 63 -9.68 -29.68 -10.25
C VAL A 63 -10.17 -29.00 -8.97
N ALA A 64 -10.45 -29.77 -7.91
CA ALA A 64 -10.89 -29.22 -6.64
C ALA A 64 -9.85 -28.28 -6.02
N ILE A 65 -8.57 -28.68 -6.02
CA ILE A 65 -7.47 -27.84 -5.51
C ILE A 65 -7.34 -26.56 -6.33
N ALA A 66 -7.40 -26.64 -7.66
CA ALA A 66 -7.32 -25.47 -8.54
C ALA A 66 -8.46 -24.48 -8.25
N PHE A 67 -9.68 -24.98 -8.03
CA PHE A 67 -10.83 -24.16 -7.69
C PHE A 67 -10.69 -23.47 -6.33
N ILE A 68 -10.25 -24.21 -5.31
CA ILE A 68 -10.01 -23.64 -3.96
C ILE A 68 -8.91 -22.56 -4.03
N ASN A 69 -7.82 -22.82 -4.75
CA ASN A 69 -6.75 -21.84 -4.92
C ASN A 69 -7.23 -20.57 -5.62
N ALA A 70 -8.10 -20.68 -6.62
CA ALA A 70 -8.69 -19.52 -7.29
C ALA A 70 -9.50 -18.65 -6.30
N ILE A 71 -10.32 -19.28 -5.46
CA ILE A 71 -11.09 -18.57 -4.42
C ILE A 71 -10.17 -17.88 -3.42
N ILE A 72 -9.16 -18.58 -2.89
CA ILE A 72 -8.22 -18.01 -1.92
C ILE A 72 -7.47 -16.82 -2.53
N THR A 73 -7.04 -16.95 -3.78
CA THR A 73 -6.33 -15.89 -4.50
C THR A 73 -7.21 -14.66 -4.68
N PHE A 74 -8.47 -14.86 -5.04
CA PHE A 74 -9.45 -13.79 -5.17
C PHE A 74 -9.69 -13.05 -3.84
N VAL A 75 -9.95 -13.79 -2.75
CA VAL A 75 -10.19 -13.19 -1.42
C VAL A 75 -8.95 -12.44 -0.92
N THR A 76 -7.76 -13.02 -1.11
CA THR A 76 -6.49 -12.39 -0.70
C THR A 76 -6.22 -11.11 -1.50
N SER A 77 -6.53 -11.11 -2.80
CA SER A 77 -6.43 -9.92 -3.65
C SER A 77 -7.36 -8.81 -3.17
N LEU A 78 -8.62 -9.14 -2.86
CA LEU A 78 -9.61 -8.18 -2.34
C LEU A 78 -9.18 -7.60 -0.99
N SER A 79 -8.72 -8.45 -0.07
CA SER A 79 -8.20 -8.01 1.23
C SER A 79 -7.00 -7.08 1.07
N SER A 80 -6.07 -7.42 0.17
CA SER A 80 -4.87 -6.61 -0.08
C SER A 80 -5.24 -5.25 -0.67
N PHE A 81 -6.25 -5.21 -1.54
CA PHE A 81 -6.78 -3.97 -2.11
C PHE A 81 -7.34 -3.04 -1.02
N PHE A 82 -8.19 -3.55 -0.12
CA PHE A 82 -8.76 -2.72 0.96
C PHE A 82 -7.72 -2.23 1.96
N VAL A 83 -6.73 -3.06 2.30
CA VAL A 83 -5.61 -2.64 3.14
C VAL A 83 -4.81 -1.53 2.46
N PHE A 84 -4.53 -1.69 1.17
CA PHE A 84 -3.81 -0.67 0.39
C PHE A 84 -4.61 0.63 0.30
N GLU A 85 -5.91 0.58 0.03
CA GLU A 85 -6.79 1.75 -0.04
C GLU A 85 -6.80 2.51 1.29
N ASN A 86 -6.94 1.80 2.42
CA ASN A 86 -6.92 2.41 3.74
C ASN A 86 -5.55 3.05 4.07
N VAL A 87 -4.46 2.38 3.76
CA VAL A 87 -3.10 2.91 3.97
C VAL A 87 -2.87 4.13 3.07
N TYR A 88 -3.29 4.06 1.81
CA TYR A 88 -3.18 5.15 0.86
C TYR A 88 -4.00 6.37 1.31
N LYS A 89 -5.25 6.16 1.74
CA LYS A 89 -6.13 7.23 2.23
C LYS A 89 -5.53 7.93 3.46
N LYS A 90 -5.02 7.17 4.44
CA LYS A 90 -4.31 7.73 5.61
C LYS A 90 -3.07 8.52 5.21
N ALA A 91 -2.26 7.98 4.29
CA ALA A 91 -1.05 8.65 3.81
C ALA A 91 -1.37 9.96 3.05
N SER A 92 -2.39 9.96 2.21
CA SER A 92 -2.86 11.14 1.48
C SER A 92 -3.41 12.22 2.42
N GLN A 93 -4.22 11.85 3.42
CA GLN A 93 -4.69 12.78 4.45
C GLN A 93 -3.53 13.42 5.23
N LYS A 94 -2.51 12.63 5.57
CA LYS A 94 -1.30 13.13 6.24
C LYS A 94 -0.53 14.10 5.35
N LEU A 95 -0.41 13.80 4.06
CA LEU A 95 0.20 14.70 3.07
C LEU A 95 -0.56 16.03 2.92
N GLU A 96 -1.89 15.95 2.78
CA GLU A 96 -2.77 17.12 2.64
C GLU A 96 -2.71 18.01 3.89
N PHE A 97 -2.64 17.40 5.09
CA PHE A 97 -2.41 18.13 6.34
C PHE A 97 -1.08 18.90 6.33
N TYR A 98 0.04 18.25 5.98
CA TYR A 98 1.34 18.93 5.91
C TYR A 98 1.38 20.04 4.85
N GLU A 99 0.73 19.84 3.70
CA GLU A 99 0.62 20.87 2.66
C GLU A 99 -0.23 22.07 3.10
N THR A 100 -1.35 21.80 3.78
CA THR A 100 -2.22 22.85 4.34
C THR A 100 -1.46 23.66 5.38
N LYS A 101 -0.78 23.00 6.33
CA LYS A 101 0.05 23.68 7.34
C LYS A 101 1.21 24.47 6.73
N ARG A 102 1.78 24.01 5.61
CA ARG A 102 2.79 24.76 4.87
C ARG A 102 2.21 26.04 4.26
N LYS A 103 1.01 25.98 3.66
CA LYS A 103 0.32 27.17 3.12
C LYS A 103 -0.05 28.17 4.21
N GLU A 104 -0.58 27.68 5.33
CA GLU A 104 -0.88 28.51 6.51
C GLU A 104 0.39 29.23 7.02
N LEU A 105 1.55 28.54 7.04
CA LEU A 105 2.85 29.11 7.40
C LEU A 105 3.34 30.26 6.48
N ASP A 106 2.95 30.23 5.20
CA ASP A 106 3.32 31.20 4.19
C ASP A 106 2.39 32.44 4.17
N GLU A 107 1.14 32.34 4.67
CA GLU A 107 0.13 33.43 4.56
C GLU A 107 0.07 34.46 5.73
N LYS A 108 0.72 34.20 6.89
CA LYS A 108 1.03 35.09 8.05
C LYS A 108 0.41 34.67 9.41
N GLU A 109 1.21 34.94 10.45
CA GLU A 109 1.00 34.87 11.92
C GLU A 109 0.35 33.61 12.48
N ILE A 110 1.17 32.56 12.59
CA ILE A 110 0.84 31.38 13.39
C ILE A 110 1.70 31.38 14.65
N ASN A 111 1.06 31.04 15.76
CA ASN A 111 1.71 30.73 17.02
C ASN A 111 2.58 29.47 16.84
N LEU A 112 3.88 29.69 16.63
CA LEU A 112 4.89 28.66 16.31
C LEU A 112 4.90 27.51 17.33
N GLU A 113 4.51 27.77 18.58
CA GLU A 113 4.38 26.76 19.64
C GLU A 113 3.20 25.82 19.43
N GLN A 114 2.06 26.33 18.96
CA GLN A 114 0.88 25.50 18.69
C GLN A 114 1.13 24.57 17.51
N LEU A 115 1.74 25.09 16.44
CA LEU A 115 2.14 24.28 15.29
C LEU A 115 3.19 23.22 15.67
N ALA A 116 4.14 23.57 16.54
CA ALA A 116 5.15 22.63 17.01
C ALA A 116 4.56 21.50 17.89
N ARG A 117 3.51 21.79 18.68
CA ARG A 117 2.78 20.76 19.45
C ARG A 117 1.99 19.84 18.53
N GLU A 118 1.23 20.38 17.58
CA GLU A 118 0.46 19.58 16.61
C GLU A 118 1.37 18.64 15.79
N LEU A 119 2.56 19.11 15.41
CA LEU A 119 3.57 18.29 14.71
C LEU A 119 4.22 17.23 15.61
N MET A 120 4.26 17.43 16.93
CA MET A 120 4.78 16.43 17.88
C MET A 120 3.75 15.35 18.19
N ASP A 121 2.48 15.69 18.35
CA ASP A 121 1.41 14.71 18.64
C ASP A 121 1.22 13.72 17.48
N ILE A 122 1.32 14.17 16.22
CA ILE A 122 1.28 13.29 15.03
C ILE A 122 2.46 12.30 14.98
N LYS A 123 3.54 12.55 15.72
CA LYS A 123 4.69 11.65 15.82
C LYS A 123 4.47 10.54 16.85
N ILE A 124 3.56 10.74 17.81
CA ILE A 124 3.26 9.82 18.91
C ILE A 124 2.20 8.78 18.50
N GLU A 125 1.34 9.08 17.52
CA GLU A 125 0.33 8.14 16.99
C GLU A 125 0.85 7.14 15.93
N ASN A 126 2.16 7.02 15.74
CA ASN A 126 2.78 6.01 14.86
C ASN A 126 3.02 4.68 15.59
#